data_AF-A0A2N5T139-F1
#
_entry.id   AF-A0A2N5T139-F1
#
_cell.length_a   1.000
_cell.length_b   1.000
_cell.length_c   1.000
_cell.angle_alpha   90.00
_cell.angle_beta   90.00
_cell.angle_gamma   90.00
#
_symmetry.space_group_name_H-M   'P 1'
#
loop_
_entity.id
_entity.type
_entity.pdbx_description
1 polymer ?
#
loop_
_entity_poly.entity_id
_entity_poly.type
_entity_poly.pdbx_seq_one_letter_code
_entity_poly.pdbx_strand_id
1 'polypeptide(L)'
;MGPEVFLMEKDQMNELLDNIAKKTKELEIQADQLLHRNVSTGEGGQRFEEQRLLLLLWDAKSTLFTHAVNLHAERQPVLNSRTIGARLGTKLKEKIFQAIQARRPAVNKSIAAFNQCYTDYISKFPDQTSSDFAGKLTYEVFVTLPLDNKFWNDGLYFHSKAPWAVDSNV
;
A
#
# COMPACT_ATOMS: atom_id res chain seq x y z
N MET A 1 -55.30 -19.91 4.36
CA MET A 1 -54.56 -19.68 5.62
C MET A 1 -53.40 -18.76 5.30
N GLY A 2 -53.40 -17.54 5.83
CA GLY A 2 -52.30 -16.59 5.66
C GLY A 2 -51.22 -16.82 6.73
N PRO A 3 -49.96 -16.41 6.50
CA PRO A 3 -48.89 -16.59 7.47
C PRO A 3 -49.16 -15.67 8.68
N GLU A 4 -49.31 -16.27 9.85
CA GLU A 4 -49.35 -15.54 11.13
C GLU A 4 -47.98 -14.89 11.35
N VAL A 5 -47.92 -13.58 11.18
CA VAL A 5 -46.79 -12.78 11.61
C VAL A 5 -46.81 -12.80 13.14
N PHE A 6 -45.91 -13.59 13.73
CA PHE A 6 -45.66 -13.58 15.17
C PHE A 6 -45.19 -12.17 15.56
N LEU A 7 -46.12 -11.34 16.04
CA LEU A 7 -45.80 -10.07 16.68
C LEU A 7 -45.26 -10.40 18.06
N MET A 8 -43.94 -10.36 18.19
CA MET A 8 -43.26 -10.40 19.49
C MET A 8 -43.86 -9.30 20.38
N GLU A 9 -44.23 -9.67 21.61
CA GLU A 9 -44.84 -8.74 22.56
C GLU A 9 -43.90 -7.55 22.80
N LYS A 10 -44.46 -6.33 22.84
CA LYS A 10 -43.68 -5.08 22.85
C LYS A 10 -42.65 -5.05 23.99
N ASP A 11 -42.98 -5.67 25.12
CA ASP A 11 -42.10 -5.74 26.28
C ASP A 11 -40.92 -6.68 26.06
N GLN A 12 -41.12 -7.82 25.38
CA GLN A 12 -40.03 -8.72 25.00
C GLN A 12 -39.09 -8.06 23.97
N MET A 13 -39.64 -7.27 23.05
CA MET A 13 -38.85 -6.52 22.08
C MET A 13 -37.99 -5.45 22.77
N ASN A 14 -38.54 -4.75 23.76
CA ASN A 14 -37.80 -3.77 24.54
C ASN A 14 -36.69 -4.42 25.37
N GLU A 15 -36.97 -5.57 26.00
CA GLU A 15 -35.97 -6.33 26.75
C GLU A 15 -34.80 -6.80 25.85
N LEU A 16 -35.11 -7.22 24.62
CA LEU A 16 -34.09 -7.59 23.64
C LEU A 16 -33.23 -6.38 23.26
N LEU A 17 -33.83 -5.22 23.02
CA LEU A 17 -33.12 -3.99 22.67
C LEU A 17 -32.21 -3.52 23.81
N ASP A 18 -32.67 -3.59 25.06
CA ASP A 18 -31.86 -3.25 26.23
C ASP A 18 -30.68 -4.20 26.42
N ASN A 19 -30.89 -5.51 26.20
CA ASN A 19 -29.82 -6.50 26.24
C ASN A 19 -28.78 -6.29 25.13
N ILE A 20 -29.23 -5.93 23.92
CA ILE A 20 -28.34 -5.56 22.83
C ILE A 20 -27.54 -4.32 23.22
N ALA A 21 -28.19 -3.25 23.65
CA ALA A 21 -27.52 -2.01 24.04
C ALA A 21 -26.48 -2.22 25.16
N LYS A 22 -26.80 -3.07 26.14
CA LYS A 22 -25.88 -3.46 27.22
C LYS A 22 -24.67 -4.22 26.66
N LYS A 23 -24.90 -5.24 25.83
CA LYS A 23 -23.80 -6.02 25.22
C LYS A 23 -22.94 -5.17 24.28
N THR A 24 -23.53 -4.22 23.54
CA THR A 24 -22.77 -3.31 22.68
C THR A 24 -21.82 -2.45 23.50
N LYS A 25 -22.28 -1.87 24.61
CA LYS A 25 -21.41 -1.11 25.53
C LYS A 25 -20.31 -1.96 26.14
N GLU A 26 -20.63 -3.20 26.50
CA GLU A 26 -19.65 -4.14 27.06
C GLU A 26 -18.57 -4.51 26.04
N LEU A 27 -18.95 -4.68 24.77
CA LEU A 27 -18.03 -4.89 23.65
C LEU A 27 -17.17 -3.65 23.36
N GLU A 28 -17.73 -2.44 23.42
CA GLU A 28 -16.96 -1.19 23.28
C GLU A 28 -15.89 -1.07 24.37
N ILE A 29 -16.26 -1.33 25.63
CA ILE A 29 -15.32 -1.31 26.76
C ILE A 29 -14.23 -2.37 26.59
N GLN A 30 -14.58 -3.58 26.13
CA GLN A 30 -13.60 -4.63 25.85
C GLN A 30 -12.66 -4.24 24.69
N ALA A 31 -13.18 -3.63 23.63
CA ALA A 31 -12.36 -3.15 22.52
C ALA A 31 -11.38 -2.07 22.99
N ASP A 32 -11.83 -1.11 23.78
CA ASP A 32 -10.96 -0.07 24.36
C ASP A 32 -9.90 -0.68 25.28
N GLN A 33 -10.25 -1.65 26.13
CA GLN A 33 -9.28 -2.34 26.99
C GLN A 33 -8.24 -3.13 26.19
N LEU A 34 -8.64 -3.79 25.09
CA LEU A 34 -7.71 -4.48 24.20
C LEU A 34 -6.79 -3.50 23.48
N LEU A 35 -7.30 -2.36 23.02
CA LEU A 35 -6.49 -1.30 22.42
C LEU A 35 -5.43 -0.78 23.41
N HIS A 36 -5.82 -0.50 24.65
CA HIS A 36 -4.88 -0.03 25.70
C HIS A 36 -3.88 -1.13 26.13
N ARG A 37 -4.30 -2.39 26.21
CA ARG A 37 -3.42 -3.52 26.55
C ARG A 37 -2.37 -3.80 25.49
N ASN A 38 -2.70 -3.60 24.21
CA ASN A 38 -1.73 -3.73 23.12
C ASN A 38 -0.64 -2.64 23.20
N VAL A 39 -0.98 -1.40 23.57
CA VAL A 39 0.01 -0.34 23.81
C VAL A 39 0.91 -0.63 25.03
N SER A 40 0.37 -1.31 26.04
CA SER A 40 1.05 -1.58 27.32
C SER A 40 1.98 -2.80 27.29
N THR A 41 1.80 -3.70 26.33
CA THR A 41 2.63 -4.90 26.16
C THR A 41 3.68 -4.60 25.11
N GLY A 42 4.97 -4.82 25.38
CA GLY A 42 6.07 -4.46 24.47
C GLY A 42 5.90 -4.96 23.03
N GLU A 43 5.15 -6.04 22.83
CA GLU A 43 4.77 -6.59 21.52
C GLU A 43 3.81 -5.71 20.70
N GLY A 44 2.83 -5.04 21.32
CA GLY A 44 1.90 -4.21 20.58
C GLY A 44 2.48 -2.84 20.22
N GLY A 45 3.46 -2.34 20.99
CA GLY A 45 4.30 -1.21 20.61
C GLY A 45 5.17 -1.51 19.39
N GLN A 46 5.81 -2.70 19.33
CA GLN A 46 6.57 -3.13 18.16
C GLN A 46 5.69 -3.28 16.92
N ARG A 47 4.51 -3.89 17.07
CA ARG A 47 3.54 -4.04 15.97
C ARG A 47 3.04 -2.69 15.45
N PHE A 48 2.79 -1.72 16.32
CA PHE A 48 2.39 -0.37 15.92
C PHE A 48 3.51 0.35 15.15
N GLU A 49 4.75 0.25 15.64
CA GLU A 49 5.91 0.82 14.96
C GLU A 49 6.18 0.17 13.60
N GLU A 50 6.03 -1.15 13.50
CA GLU A 50 6.10 -1.90 12.24
C GLU A 50 5.08 -1.37 11.22
N GLN A 51 3.81 -1.28 11.62
CA GLN A 51 2.73 -0.76 10.79
C GLN A 51 2.99 0.69 10.35
N ARG A 52 3.51 1.53 11.25
CA ARG A 52 3.87 2.91 10.93
C ARG A 52 4.95 2.99 9.87
N LEU A 53 6.02 2.19 10.00
CA LEU A 53 7.12 2.17 9.02
C LEU A 53 6.69 1.60 7.68
N LEU A 54 5.85 0.56 7.68
CA LEU A 54 5.25 0.00 6.47
C LEU A 54 4.39 1.04 5.74
N LEU A 55 3.60 1.83 6.48
CA LEU A 55 2.80 2.91 5.89
C LEU A 55 3.67 4.00 5.24
N LEU A 56 4.76 4.41 5.91
CA LEU A 56 5.72 5.37 5.36
C LEU A 56 6.43 4.82 4.10
N LEU A 57 6.83 3.55 4.14
CA LEU A 57 7.45 2.88 3.01
C LEU A 57 6.47 2.78 1.82
N TRP A 58 5.21 2.46 2.10
CA TRP A 58 4.13 2.42 1.11
C TRP A 58 3.88 3.79 0.47
N ASP A 59 3.79 4.86 1.27
CA ASP A 59 3.61 6.23 0.77
C ASP A 59 4.75 6.66 -0.16
N ALA A 60 5.99 6.42 0.26
CA ALA A 60 7.18 6.66 -0.56
C ALA A 60 7.17 5.85 -1.87
N LYS A 61 6.76 4.58 -1.81
CA LYS A 61 6.65 3.68 -2.96
C LYS A 61 5.53 4.08 -3.92
N SER A 62 4.38 4.52 -3.42
CA SER A 62 3.26 5.04 -4.21
C SER A 62 3.65 6.31 -4.98
N THR A 63 4.40 7.20 -4.31
CA THR A 63 4.99 8.38 -4.95
C THR A 63 5.95 7.99 -6.08
N LEU A 64 6.82 6.99 -5.85
CA LEU A 64 7.69 6.45 -6.89
C LEU A 64 6.92 5.82 -8.05
N PHE A 65 5.85 5.09 -7.78
CA PHE A 65 5.02 4.48 -8.82
C PHE A 65 4.38 5.54 -9.72
N THR A 66 3.89 6.64 -9.14
CA THR A 66 3.39 7.80 -9.90
C THR A 66 4.45 8.37 -10.82
N HIS A 67 5.70 8.49 -10.36
CA HIS A 67 6.81 8.89 -11.23
C HIS A 67 7.07 7.88 -12.35
N ALA A 68 6.99 6.57 -12.06
CA ALA A 68 7.22 5.52 -13.05
C ALA A 68 6.16 5.59 -14.17
N VAL A 69 4.88 5.67 -13.81
CA VAL A 69 3.77 5.82 -14.77
C VAL A 69 3.96 7.05 -15.65
N ASN A 70 4.30 8.19 -15.06
CA ASN A 70 4.55 9.43 -15.81
C ASN A 70 5.74 9.28 -16.77
N LEU A 71 6.84 8.67 -16.34
CA LEU A 71 8.01 8.43 -17.18
C LEU A 71 7.67 7.50 -18.35
N HIS A 72 6.89 6.44 -18.10
CA HIS A 72 6.41 5.53 -19.13
C HIS A 72 5.54 6.28 -20.14
N ALA A 73 4.57 7.08 -19.68
CA ALA A 73 3.70 7.90 -20.53
C ALA A 73 4.50 8.88 -21.40
N GLU A 74 5.52 9.53 -20.86
CA GLU A 74 6.40 10.44 -21.62
C GLU A 74 7.23 9.73 -22.69
N ARG A 75 7.59 8.46 -22.46
CA ARG A 75 8.34 7.65 -23.44
C ARG A 75 7.45 7.07 -24.54
N GLN A 76 6.15 6.89 -24.29
CA GLN A 76 5.23 6.27 -25.25
C GLN A 76 5.29 6.89 -26.65
N PRO A 77 5.29 8.23 -26.85
CA PRO A 77 5.37 8.82 -28.19
C PRO A 77 6.64 8.42 -28.94
N VAL A 78 7.79 8.35 -28.25
CA VAL A 78 9.07 7.95 -28.85
C VAL A 78 9.03 6.47 -29.26
N LEU A 79 8.44 5.60 -28.44
CA LEU A 79 8.26 4.18 -28.75
C LEU A 79 7.31 3.97 -29.93
N ASN A 80 6.17 4.68 -29.95
CA ASN A 80 5.20 4.64 -31.05
C ASN A 80 5.82 5.10 -32.37
N SER A 81 6.74 6.08 -32.33
CA SER A 81 7.44 6.51 -33.54
C SER A 81 8.34 5.46 -34.18
N ARG A 82 8.85 4.52 -33.37
CA ARG A 82 9.68 3.41 -33.85
C ARG A 82 8.84 2.22 -34.31
N THR A 83 7.67 2.01 -33.69
CA THR A 83 6.87 0.79 -33.84
C THR A 83 5.71 0.94 -34.82
N ILE A 84 5.05 2.11 -34.84
CA ILE A 84 3.80 2.37 -35.58
C ILE A 84 4.05 3.23 -36.84
N GLY A 85 5.30 3.62 -37.10
CA GLY A 85 5.65 4.46 -38.27
C GLY A 85 5.19 5.92 -38.16
N ALA A 86 4.68 6.34 -37.00
CA ALA A 86 4.36 7.73 -36.71
C ALA A 86 5.66 8.57 -36.70
N ARG A 87 5.87 9.39 -37.73
CA ARG A 87 7.10 10.20 -37.86
C ARG A 87 7.15 11.28 -36.78
N LEU A 88 7.84 11.02 -35.67
CA LEU A 88 8.23 12.07 -34.72
C LEU A 88 9.40 12.87 -35.30
N GLY A 89 9.19 14.16 -35.50
CA GLY A 89 10.27 15.10 -35.87
C GLY A 89 11.32 15.24 -34.75
N THR A 90 12.53 15.69 -35.12
CA THR A 90 13.67 15.86 -34.19
C THR A 90 13.35 16.78 -33.01
N LYS A 91 12.74 17.95 -33.29
CA LYS A 91 12.33 18.92 -32.27
C LYS A 91 11.41 18.34 -31.20
N LEU A 92 10.48 17.46 -31.58
CA LEU A 92 9.54 16.85 -30.62
C LEU A 92 10.25 15.79 -29.77
N LYS A 93 11.14 14.99 -30.36
CA LYS A 93 11.97 14.04 -29.60
C LYS A 93 12.86 14.77 -28.58
N GLU A 94 13.52 15.85 -29.01
CA GLU A 94 14.36 16.68 -28.13
C GLU A 94 13.56 17.24 -26.95
N LYS A 95 12.37 17.80 -27.19
CA LYS A 95 11.49 18.29 -26.12
C LYS A 95 11.11 17.18 -25.13
N ILE A 96 10.80 15.97 -25.62
CA ILE A 96 10.48 14.83 -24.75
C ILE A 96 11.69 14.44 -23.89
N PHE A 97 12.88 14.34 -24.49
CA PHE A 97 14.10 14.03 -23.72
C PHE A 97 14.44 15.11 -22.70
N GLN A 98 14.26 16.39 -23.05
CA GLN A 98 14.42 17.50 -22.11
C GLN A 98 13.42 17.41 -20.95
N ALA A 99 12.15 17.08 -21.20
CA ALA A 99 11.14 16.90 -20.16
C ALA A 99 11.50 15.74 -19.22
N ILE A 100 11.91 14.59 -19.76
CA ILE A 100 12.37 13.43 -18.98
C ILE A 100 13.57 13.82 -18.11
N GLN A 101 14.55 14.53 -18.68
CA GLN A 101 15.73 14.97 -17.95
C GLN A 101 15.39 15.99 -16.85
N ALA A 102 14.44 16.91 -17.10
CA ALA A 102 13.98 17.89 -16.12
C ALA A 102 13.29 17.25 -14.91
N ARG A 103 12.68 16.06 -15.08
CA ARG A 103 12.06 15.31 -13.98
C ARG A 103 13.06 14.50 -13.14
N ARG A 104 14.26 14.21 -13.66
CA ARG A 104 15.27 13.37 -12.98
C ARG A 104 15.58 13.83 -11.55
N PRO A 105 15.75 15.13 -11.23
CA PRO A 105 16.00 15.57 -9.85
C PRO A 105 14.86 15.23 -8.88
N ALA A 106 13.60 15.40 -9.31
CA ALA A 106 12.44 15.05 -8.50
C ALA A 106 12.36 13.54 -8.25
N VAL A 107 12.60 12.74 -9.29
CA VAL A 107 12.64 11.27 -9.18
C VAL A 107 13.75 10.84 -8.22
N ASN A 108 14.95 11.41 -8.33
CA ASN A 108 16.06 11.11 -7.43
C ASN A 108 15.73 11.43 -5.97
N LYS A 109 14.99 12.52 -5.71
CA LYS A 109 14.52 12.86 -4.36
C LYS A 109 13.56 11.80 -3.82
N SER A 110 12.59 11.36 -4.62
CA SER A 110 11.65 10.30 -4.24
C SER A 110 12.35 8.95 -4.04
N ILE A 111 13.36 8.62 -4.87
CA ILE A 111 14.21 7.44 -4.72
C ILE A 111 14.98 7.50 -3.40
N ALA A 112 15.56 8.66 -3.05
CA ALA A 112 16.27 8.83 -1.79
C ALA A 112 15.33 8.65 -0.59
N ALA A 113 14.12 9.21 -0.64
CA ALA A 113 13.11 9.05 0.41
C ALA A 113 12.72 7.58 0.59
N PHE A 114 12.43 6.86 -0.50
CA PHE A 114 12.12 5.44 -0.45
C PHE A 114 13.28 4.62 0.14
N ASN A 115 14.51 4.85 -0.32
CA ASN A 115 15.68 4.13 0.20
C ASN A 115 15.88 4.38 1.70
N GLN A 116 15.60 5.59 2.17
CA GLN A 116 15.65 5.91 3.60
C GLN A 116 14.59 5.12 4.37
N CYS A 117 13.32 5.20 3.96
CA CYS A 117 12.24 4.45 4.60
C CYS A 117 12.48 2.94 4.59
N TYR A 118 13.02 2.41 3.49
CA TYR A 118 13.37 0.99 3.37
C TYR A 118 14.49 0.61 4.34
N THR A 119 15.54 1.44 4.45
CA THR A 119 16.65 1.21 5.39
C THR A 119 16.15 1.27 6.84
N ASP A 120 15.30 2.23 7.17
CA ASP A 120 14.72 2.38 8.51
C ASP A 120 13.85 1.18 8.90
N TYR A 121 13.08 0.64 7.94
CA TYR A 121 12.26 -0.54 8.14
C TYR A 121 13.12 -1.81 8.33
N ILE A 122 14.04 -2.09 7.41
CA ILE A 122 14.89 -3.29 7.44
C ILE A 122 15.82 -3.30 8.67
N SER A 123 16.31 -2.14 9.10
CA SER A 123 17.14 -2.04 10.31
C SER A 123 16.41 -2.46 11.58
N LYS A 124 15.08 -2.30 11.62
CA LYS A 124 14.22 -2.67 12.76
C LYS A 124 13.60 -4.05 12.61
N PHE A 125 13.32 -4.49 11.38
CA PHE A 125 12.63 -5.74 11.08
C PHE A 125 13.37 -6.57 10.00
N PRO A 126 14.57 -7.08 10.28
CA PRO A 126 15.41 -7.77 9.28
C PRO A 126 14.80 -9.09 8.79
N ASP A 127 14.04 -9.78 9.64
CA ASP A 127 13.46 -11.10 9.35
C ASP A 127 12.25 -11.05 8.40
N GLN A 128 11.73 -9.84 8.11
CA GLN A 128 10.53 -9.64 7.29
C GLN A 128 10.84 -9.38 5.80
N THR A 129 12.11 -9.46 5.41
CA THR A 129 12.54 -9.15 4.04
C THR A 129 12.20 -10.30 3.08
N SER A 130 10.97 -10.30 2.55
CA SER A 130 10.52 -11.27 1.54
C SER A 130 10.77 -10.84 0.09
N SER A 131 11.28 -9.63 -0.15
CA SER A 131 11.42 -9.12 -1.51
C SER A 131 12.82 -9.42 -2.07
N ASP A 132 12.88 -9.90 -3.32
CA ASP A 132 14.10 -10.03 -4.17
C ASP A 132 14.89 -8.70 -4.33
N PHE A 133 14.45 -7.63 -3.68
CA PHE A 133 15.04 -6.30 -3.69
C PHE A 133 16.07 -6.16 -2.57
N ALA A 134 17.28 -6.69 -2.80
CA ALA A 134 18.35 -6.72 -1.82
C ALA A 134 19.27 -5.48 -1.82
N GLY A 135 18.80 -4.30 -2.24
CA GLY A 135 19.71 -3.16 -2.44
C GLY A 135 19.08 -1.77 -2.39
N LYS A 136 19.90 -0.78 -2.74
CA LYS A 136 19.50 0.63 -2.86
C LYS A 136 18.94 0.88 -4.26
N LEU A 137 17.73 1.41 -4.37
CA LEU A 137 17.13 1.78 -5.65
C LEU A 137 17.96 2.92 -6.26
N THR A 138 18.44 2.72 -7.48
CA THR A 138 19.11 3.77 -8.27
C THR A 138 18.18 4.27 -9.37
N TYR A 139 18.49 5.45 -9.93
CA TYR A 139 17.71 5.99 -11.04
C TYR A 139 17.75 5.06 -12.26
N GLU A 140 18.91 4.47 -12.53
CA GLU A 140 19.15 3.60 -13.68
C GLU A 140 18.33 2.30 -13.58
N VAL A 141 18.18 1.75 -12.37
CA VAL A 141 17.27 0.62 -12.11
C VAL A 141 15.81 1.07 -12.18
N PHE A 142 15.48 2.23 -11.61
CA PHE A 142 14.14 2.78 -11.63
C PHE A 142 13.58 2.97 -13.04
N VAL A 143 14.39 3.51 -13.96
CA VAL A 143 13.93 3.78 -15.33
C VAL A 143 13.80 2.54 -16.21
N THR A 144 14.39 1.40 -15.80
CA THR A 144 14.28 0.12 -16.50
C THR A 144 13.22 -0.79 -15.91
N LEU A 145 12.73 -0.49 -14.69
CA LEU A 145 11.66 -1.23 -14.04
C LEU A 145 10.36 -1.14 -14.89
N PRO A 146 9.84 -2.29 -15.34
CA PRO A 146 8.55 -2.32 -16.00
C PRO A 146 7.43 -2.14 -14.94
N LEU A 147 6.25 -1.66 -15.38
CA LEU A 147 5.15 -1.34 -14.46
C LEU A 147 4.51 -2.58 -13.83
N ASP A 148 4.67 -3.74 -14.47
CA ASP A 148 4.21 -5.06 -14.01
C ASP A 148 5.24 -5.78 -13.13
N ASN A 149 6.40 -5.16 -12.85
CA ASN A 149 7.42 -5.78 -12.03
C ASN A 149 6.90 -6.10 -10.63
N LYS A 150 7.31 -7.26 -10.09
CA LYS A 150 7.00 -7.68 -8.71
C LYS A 150 7.38 -6.61 -7.68
N PHE A 151 8.40 -5.79 -7.94
CA PHE A 151 8.75 -4.64 -7.11
C PHE A 151 7.53 -3.76 -6.80
N TRP A 152 6.58 -3.56 -7.72
CA TRP A 152 5.40 -2.75 -7.46
C TRP A 152 4.28 -3.49 -6.70
N ASN A 153 4.30 -4.83 -6.69
CA ASN A 153 3.24 -5.70 -6.19
C ASN A 153 3.77 -6.80 -5.25
N ASP A 154 4.76 -6.48 -4.40
CA ASP A 154 5.52 -7.43 -3.58
C ASP A 154 4.82 -7.84 -2.28
N GLY A 155 3.48 -7.80 -2.22
CA GLY A 155 2.73 -8.19 -1.02
C GLY A 155 2.87 -7.24 0.17
N LEU A 156 3.78 -6.26 0.12
CA LEU A 156 3.90 -5.17 1.10
C LEU A 156 2.60 -4.35 1.21
N TYR A 157 1.73 -4.47 0.22
CA TYR A 157 0.40 -3.87 0.12
C TYR A 157 -0.71 -4.66 0.83
N PHE A 158 -0.49 -5.95 1.15
CA PHE A 158 -1.51 -6.85 1.70
C PHE A 158 -1.16 -7.22 3.15
N HIS A 159 -1.69 -6.46 4.12
CA HIS A 159 -1.54 -6.76 5.55
C HIS A 159 -2.72 -7.53 6.15
N SER A 160 -3.71 -7.90 5.34
CA SER A 160 -4.73 -8.80 5.83
C SER A 160 -4.09 -10.18 6.00
N LYS A 161 -3.73 -10.51 7.24
CA LYS A 161 -3.41 -11.90 7.66
C LYS A 161 -4.67 -12.74 7.84
N ALA A 162 -5.81 -12.26 7.36
CA ALA A 162 -7.04 -12.99 7.44
C ALA A 162 -6.97 -14.23 6.52
N PRO A 163 -7.64 -15.33 6.87
CA PRO A 163 -7.58 -16.58 6.10
C PRO A 163 -7.95 -16.45 4.62
N TRP A 164 -8.66 -15.38 4.24
CA TRP A 164 -9.10 -15.07 2.88
C TRP A 164 -8.11 -14.21 2.07
N ALA A 165 -7.04 -13.71 2.69
CA ALA A 165 -6.08 -12.78 2.08
C ALA A 165 -4.65 -13.32 2.00
N VAL A 166 -4.40 -14.52 2.54
CA VAL A 166 -3.14 -15.26 2.37
C VAL A 166 -3.36 -16.29 1.27
N ASP A 167 -2.48 -16.33 0.28
CA ASP A 167 -2.51 -17.38 -0.75
C ASP A 167 -2.26 -18.73 -0.07
N SER A 168 -3.16 -19.69 -0.28
CA SER A 168 -3.15 -20.97 0.44
C SER A 168 -2.15 -21.98 -0.13
N ASN A 169 -1.38 -21.59 -1.16
CA ASN A 169 -0.43 -22.43 -1.87
C ASN A 169 1.05 -22.19 -1.51
N VAL A 170 1.34 -21.68 -0.30
CA VAL A 170 2.71 -21.60 0.25
C VAL A 170 2.86 -22.49 1.47
#